data_AF-D9XM69-F1
#
_entry.id   AF-D9XM69-F1
#
_cell.length_a   1.000
_cell.length_b   1.000
_cell.length_c   1.000
_cell.angle_alpha   90.00
_cell.angle_beta   90.00
_cell.angle_gamma   90.00
#
_symmetry.space_group_name_H-M   'P 1'
#
loop_
_entity.id
_entity.type
_entity.pdbx_description
1 polymer ?
#
loop_
_entity_poly.entity_id
_entity_poly.type
_entity_poly.pdbx_seq_one_letter_code
_entity_poly.pdbx_strand_id
1 'polypeptide(L)'
;MTVSSGSPGWYLRRLSRMGPREVGGRVDDTARRRRWRSAPPACPDVTGARFTAVLPAGAAAAVPPDAVKRLVAEADRLMAGHAEYFGVARDDLADPDWWYDPKTGRRAPDGYAFDVPYRDEEAVGDVKQIWELSRHHHLTVLAAAYAVTGNERYAERVAEHLRSWWAANAPLRGVHWTSGIELGIRLLSWVWVRRLLDGWPGAAGLFEDNPVALRQIWHHQRWLAAFPSRGSSANNHAVAEAAGQFAAACAFGWFPSSARWRADALRSLDQHLRSNTFGSGLNRELASEYHGLVLELGLAAVAEADTAGVPVPATVRLVLLRMTDALAAVVDDRLRPPRQGDADDGHGLVVDGAGTDRWASLLATGDALFGRLGWWPEVTGTDVRTPLLAALVRHTAPAVARPASRPAHFADAGMT
;
A
#
# COMPACT_ATOMS: atom_id res chain seq x y z
N MET A 1 28.40 -14.23 23.68
CA MET A 1 27.64 -15.44 23.31
C MET A 1 26.48 -15.03 22.42
N THR A 2 26.62 -15.21 21.11
CA THR A 2 25.54 -15.08 20.14
C THR A 2 24.56 -16.22 20.38
N VAL A 3 23.31 -15.88 20.61
CA VAL A 3 22.28 -16.85 21.00
C VAL A 3 21.49 -17.13 19.74
N SER A 4 21.55 -18.39 19.28
CA SER A 4 20.82 -18.83 18.10
C SER A 4 19.35 -18.40 18.20
N SER A 5 18.86 -17.79 17.13
CA SER A 5 17.43 -17.52 16.94
C SER A 5 16.64 -18.80 17.20
N GLY A 6 15.58 -18.71 18.02
CA GLY A 6 14.73 -19.86 18.36
C GLY A 6 15.13 -20.65 19.61
N SER A 7 16.25 -20.35 20.29
CA SER A 7 16.57 -21.00 21.58
C SER A 7 15.74 -20.43 22.75
N PRO A 8 15.53 -21.18 23.86
CA PRO A 8 14.84 -20.68 25.05
C PRO A 8 15.46 -19.39 25.61
N GLY A 9 16.79 -19.28 25.56
CA GLY A 9 17.52 -18.08 25.97
C GLY A 9 17.34 -16.88 25.02
N TRP A 10 16.95 -17.10 23.76
CA TRP A 10 16.53 -16.03 22.85
C TRP A 10 15.12 -15.55 23.20
N TYR A 11 14.19 -16.47 23.46
CA TYR A 11 12.82 -16.13 23.87
C TYR A 11 12.78 -15.35 25.19
N LEU A 12 13.57 -15.76 26.19
CA LEU A 12 13.67 -15.04 27.47
C LEU A 12 14.20 -13.61 27.31
N ARG A 13 15.26 -13.43 26.52
CA ARG A 13 15.80 -12.08 26.21
C ARG A 13 14.84 -11.24 25.41
N ARG A 14 14.07 -11.85 24.50
CA ARG A 14 13.06 -11.15 23.71
C ARG A 14 11.89 -10.72 24.60
N LEU A 15 11.42 -11.58 25.49
CA LEU A 15 10.38 -11.24 26.48
C LEU A 15 10.84 -10.14 27.44
N SER A 16 12.10 -10.17 27.90
CA SER A 16 12.63 -9.15 28.81
C SER A 16 12.77 -7.76 28.19
N ARG A 17 12.64 -7.64 26.85
CA ARG A 17 12.68 -6.37 26.11
C ARG A 17 11.29 -5.87 25.72
N MET A 18 10.22 -6.64 26.03
CA MET A 18 8.85 -6.28 25.71
C MET A 18 8.15 -5.62 26.90
N GLY A 19 7.40 -4.55 26.62
CA GLY A 19 6.46 -4.01 27.61
C GLY A 19 5.28 -4.97 27.85
N PRO A 20 4.61 -4.89 29.02
CA PRO A 20 3.50 -5.80 29.36
C PRO A 20 2.34 -5.75 28.35
N ARG A 21 2.08 -4.59 27.74
CA ARG A 21 1.08 -4.43 26.67
C ARG A 21 1.44 -5.21 25.40
N GLU A 22 2.72 -5.24 25.03
CA GLU A 22 3.17 -6.01 23.87
C GLU A 22 3.04 -7.52 24.12
N VAL A 23 3.41 -7.97 25.33
CA VAL A 23 3.25 -9.38 25.72
C VAL A 23 1.77 -9.79 25.69
N GLY A 24 0.89 -9.01 26.30
CA GLY A 24 -0.56 -9.27 26.28
C GLY A 24 -1.11 -9.36 24.86
N GLY A 25 -0.75 -8.40 23.99
CA GLY A 25 -1.16 -8.42 22.58
C GLY A 25 -0.69 -9.66 21.83
N ARG A 26 0.54 -10.15 22.07
CA ARG A 26 1.06 -11.37 21.45
C ARG A 26 0.34 -12.64 21.92
N VAL A 27 -0.06 -12.68 23.20
CA VAL A 27 -0.87 -13.78 23.75
C VAL A 27 -2.25 -13.78 23.10
N ASP A 28 -2.89 -12.62 23.00
CA ASP A 28 -4.20 -12.47 22.33
C ASP A 28 -4.15 -12.88 20.87
N ASP A 29 -3.12 -12.45 20.13
CA ASP A 29 -2.92 -12.85 18.73
C ASP A 29 -2.76 -14.38 18.62
N THR A 30 -1.97 -14.99 19.51
CA THR A 30 -1.75 -16.45 19.51
C THR A 30 -3.04 -17.21 19.80
N ALA A 31 -3.81 -16.79 20.80
CA ALA A 31 -5.11 -17.38 21.12
C ALA A 31 -6.09 -17.22 19.95
N ARG A 32 -6.11 -16.04 19.31
CA ARG A 32 -6.97 -15.76 18.16
C ARG A 32 -6.62 -16.61 16.95
N ARG A 33 -5.33 -16.78 16.62
CA ARG A 33 -4.87 -17.68 15.56
C ARG A 33 -5.34 -19.11 15.82
N ARG A 34 -5.14 -19.63 17.03
CA ARG A 34 -5.64 -20.98 17.38
C ARG A 34 -7.16 -21.11 17.20
N ARG A 35 -7.93 -20.11 17.64
CA ARG A 35 -9.39 -20.09 17.47
C ARG A 35 -9.79 -20.06 15.99
N TRP A 36 -9.13 -19.25 15.17
CA TRP A 36 -9.46 -19.09 13.75
C TRP A 36 -9.12 -20.32 12.91
N ARG A 37 -8.28 -21.23 13.42
CA ARG A 37 -8.02 -22.53 12.78
C ARG A 37 -9.27 -23.41 12.75
N SER A 38 -10.03 -23.47 13.85
CA SER A 38 -11.22 -24.32 13.96
C SER A 38 -12.53 -23.56 13.73
N ALA A 39 -12.55 -22.25 14.01
CA ALA A 39 -13.72 -21.39 13.87
C ALA A 39 -13.31 -20.09 13.16
N PRO A 40 -13.10 -20.13 11.83
CA PRO A 40 -12.80 -18.93 11.05
C PRO A 40 -13.97 -17.95 11.16
N PRO A 41 -13.69 -16.64 11.13
CA PRO A 41 -14.73 -15.63 11.22
C PRO A 41 -15.62 -15.70 9.97
N ALA A 42 -16.94 -15.67 10.15
CA ALA A 42 -17.90 -15.74 9.05
C ALA A 42 -18.15 -14.34 8.46
N CYS A 43 -18.00 -14.21 7.13
CA CYS A 43 -18.37 -13.00 6.41
C CYS A 43 -19.89 -12.79 6.53
N PRO A 44 -20.36 -11.59 6.91
CA PRO A 44 -21.79 -11.30 6.89
C PRO A 44 -22.29 -11.23 5.44
N ASP A 45 -23.56 -11.55 5.26
CA ASP A 45 -24.25 -11.25 4.01
C ASP A 45 -24.43 -9.74 3.86
N VAL A 46 -24.26 -9.25 2.64
CA VAL A 46 -24.41 -7.84 2.30
C VAL A 46 -25.37 -7.73 1.13
N THR A 47 -26.33 -6.82 1.23
CA THR A 47 -27.21 -6.45 0.11
C THR A 47 -27.00 -4.98 -0.23
N GLY A 48 -27.06 -4.65 -1.52
CA GLY A 48 -26.95 -3.27 -1.99
C GLY A 48 -25.55 -2.66 -1.86
N ALA A 49 -24.49 -3.46 -1.92
CA ALA A 49 -23.13 -2.96 -2.05
C ALA A 49 -23.04 -2.02 -3.28
N ARG A 50 -22.44 -0.84 -3.09
CA ARG A 50 -22.25 0.15 -4.15
C ARG A 50 -20.90 0.81 -3.97
N PHE A 51 -20.15 0.93 -5.05
CA PHE A 51 -18.95 1.73 -5.08
C PHE A 51 -19.29 3.16 -5.53
N THR A 52 -18.95 4.15 -4.70
CA THR A 52 -19.20 5.57 -5.01
C THR A 52 -17.92 6.40 -5.06
N ALA A 53 -16.78 5.77 -4.81
CA ALA A 53 -15.48 6.41 -4.75
C ALA A 53 -14.83 6.46 -6.14
N VAL A 54 -15.51 7.07 -7.10
CA VAL A 54 -15.09 7.13 -8.51
C VAL A 54 -14.13 8.30 -8.77
N LEU A 55 -13.45 8.30 -9.91
CA LEU A 55 -12.68 9.48 -10.33
C LEU A 55 -13.63 10.61 -10.77
N PRO A 56 -13.33 11.88 -10.44
CA PRO A 56 -14.05 13.01 -11.01
C PRO A 56 -13.97 13.02 -12.54
N ALA A 57 -15.02 13.53 -13.18
CA ALA A 57 -15.04 13.71 -14.62
C ALA A 57 -13.83 14.54 -15.09
N GLY A 58 -13.13 14.07 -16.12
CA GLY A 58 -11.95 14.73 -16.67
C GLY A 58 -10.63 14.43 -15.96
N ALA A 59 -10.62 13.76 -14.79
CA ALA A 59 -9.38 13.43 -14.08
C ALA A 59 -8.42 12.58 -14.93
N ALA A 60 -8.94 11.55 -15.60
CA ALA A 60 -8.15 10.73 -16.52
C ALA A 60 -7.66 11.50 -17.77
N ALA A 61 -8.48 12.44 -18.27
CA ALA A 61 -8.13 13.27 -19.41
C ALA A 61 -7.07 14.34 -19.07
N ALA A 62 -6.88 14.66 -17.79
CA ALA A 62 -5.85 15.59 -17.32
C ALA A 62 -4.46 14.94 -17.23
N VAL A 63 -4.34 13.62 -17.46
CA VAL A 63 -3.04 12.93 -17.46
C VAL A 63 -2.21 13.39 -18.67
N PRO A 64 -0.96 13.85 -18.48
CA PRO A 64 -0.11 14.32 -19.58
C PRO A 64 0.13 13.24 -20.66
N PRO A 65 0.13 13.58 -21.96
CA PRO A 65 0.29 12.61 -23.03
C PRO A 65 1.56 11.74 -22.94
N ASP A 66 2.69 12.31 -22.52
CA ASP A 66 3.93 11.55 -22.35
C ASP A 66 3.86 10.53 -21.20
N ALA A 67 3.12 10.86 -20.13
CA ALA A 67 2.86 9.93 -19.03
C ALA A 67 1.92 8.81 -19.48
N VAL A 68 0.87 9.12 -20.25
CA VAL A 68 -0.01 8.12 -20.89
C VAL A 68 0.81 7.18 -21.77
N LYS A 69 1.74 7.69 -22.59
CA LYS A 69 2.59 6.86 -23.45
C LYS A 69 3.44 5.87 -22.64
N ARG A 70 4.06 6.31 -21.53
CA ARG A 70 4.82 5.41 -20.64
C ARG A 70 3.93 4.36 -19.98
N LEU A 71 2.76 4.79 -19.50
CA LEU A 71 1.77 3.91 -18.89
C LEU A 71 1.29 2.81 -19.85
N VAL A 72 0.92 3.19 -21.08
CA VAL A 72 0.48 2.24 -22.11
C VAL A 72 1.59 1.27 -22.49
N ALA A 73 2.83 1.74 -22.62
CA ALA A 73 3.97 0.87 -22.91
C ALA A 73 4.19 -0.18 -21.80
N GLU A 74 4.09 0.23 -20.54
CA GLU A 74 4.20 -0.70 -19.41
C GLU A 74 3.01 -1.66 -19.34
N ALA A 75 1.79 -1.15 -19.56
CA ALA A 75 0.60 -1.98 -19.61
C ALA A 75 0.69 -3.04 -20.72
N ASP A 76 1.21 -2.68 -21.91
CA ASP A 76 1.41 -3.64 -23.00
C ASP A 76 2.46 -4.70 -22.69
N ARG A 77 3.53 -4.32 -21.98
CA ARG A 77 4.54 -5.26 -21.47
C ARG A 77 3.93 -6.26 -20.48
N LEU A 78 3.10 -5.77 -19.54
CA LEU A 78 2.36 -6.62 -18.60
C LEU A 78 1.34 -7.52 -19.31
N MET A 79 0.64 -7.00 -20.33
CA MET A 79 -0.30 -7.78 -21.16
C MET A 79 0.40 -8.92 -21.90
N ALA A 80 1.64 -8.70 -22.34
CA ALA A 80 2.50 -9.71 -22.96
C ALA A 80 3.08 -10.74 -21.96
N GLY A 81 2.80 -10.59 -20.66
CA GLY A 81 3.22 -11.53 -19.62
C GLY A 81 4.57 -11.22 -18.98
N HIS A 82 5.12 -10.02 -19.21
CA HIS A 82 6.44 -9.64 -18.71
C HIS A 82 6.36 -8.67 -17.52
N ALA A 83 7.02 -9.01 -16.42
CA ALA A 83 7.28 -8.12 -15.28
C ALA A 83 8.72 -8.27 -14.77
N GLU A 84 9.13 -7.39 -13.87
CA GLU A 84 10.39 -7.52 -13.13
C GLU A 84 10.15 -7.11 -11.68
N TYR A 85 10.60 -7.92 -10.73
CA TYR A 85 10.52 -7.62 -9.30
C TYR A 85 11.88 -7.89 -8.65
N PHE A 86 12.41 -6.88 -7.94
CA PHE A 86 13.72 -6.96 -7.27
C PHE A 86 14.87 -7.41 -8.21
N GLY A 87 14.84 -6.97 -9.46
CA GLY A 87 15.82 -7.35 -10.48
C GLY A 87 15.66 -8.78 -11.03
N VAL A 88 14.54 -9.45 -10.76
CA VAL A 88 14.22 -10.78 -11.27
C VAL A 88 13.08 -10.67 -12.29
N ALA A 89 13.37 -11.08 -13.53
CA ALA A 89 12.39 -11.11 -14.60
C ALA A 89 11.30 -12.18 -14.35
N ARG A 90 10.08 -11.88 -14.77
CA ARG A 90 8.94 -12.79 -14.78
C ARG A 90 8.31 -12.77 -16.16
N ASP A 91 8.21 -13.94 -16.77
CA ASP A 91 7.56 -14.15 -18.07
C ASP A 91 6.25 -14.96 -17.95
N ASP A 92 5.76 -15.12 -16.71
CA ASP A 92 4.58 -15.92 -16.36
C ASP A 92 3.33 -15.06 -16.12
N LEU A 93 3.35 -13.74 -16.34
CA LEU A 93 2.20 -12.87 -16.04
C LEU A 93 1.02 -13.04 -17.00
N ALA A 94 1.11 -13.87 -18.03
CA ALA A 94 -0.05 -14.25 -18.83
C ALA A 94 -0.99 -15.20 -18.07
N ASP A 95 -0.44 -16.08 -17.23
CA ASP A 95 -1.16 -16.99 -16.32
C ASP A 95 -0.26 -17.29 -15.10
N PRO A 96 -0.20 -16.36 -14.13
CA PRO A 96 0.80 -16.43 -13.08
C PRO A 96 0.50 -17.53 -12.05
N ASP A 97 1.54 -18.29 -11.66
CA ASP A 97 1.46 -19.09 -10.44
C ASP A 97 1.70 -18.19 -9.23
N TRP A 98 0.60 -17.86 -8.53
CA TRP A 98 0.60 -16.99 -7.37
C TRP A 98 1.48 -17.48 -6.20
N TRP A 99 1.91 -18.74 -6.21
CA TRP A 99 2.71 -19.35 -5.14
C TRP A 99 4.16 -19.60 -5.53
N TYR A 100 4.53 -19.28 -6.78
CA TYR A 100 5.84 -19.53 -7.34
C TYR A 100 6.79 -18.36 -7.13
N ASP A 101 7.99 -18.69 -6.67
CA ASP A 101 9.15 -17.80 -6.62
C ASP A 101 10.09 -18.09 -7.82
N PRO A 102 10.16 -17.18 -8.81
CA PRO A 102 11.05 -17.33 -9.97
C PRO A 102 12.55 -17.27 -9.62
N LYS A 103 12.92 -16.67 -8.49
CA LYS A 103 14.33 -16.52 -8.10
C LYS A 103 14.93 -17.83 -7.64
N THR A 104 14.20 -18.60 -6.83
CA THR A 104 14.67 -19.89 -6.32
C THR A 104 14.08 -21.09 -7.04
N GLY A 105 13.06 -20.89 -7.89
CA GLY A 105 12.33 -21.97 -8.56
C GLY A 105 11.42 -22.76 -7.62
N ARG A 106 11.19 -22.27 -6.39
CA ARG A 106 10.36 -22.93 -5.39
C ARG A 106 8.91 -22.45 -5.45
N ARG A 107 8.03 -23.27 -4.90
CA ARG A 107 6.60 -22.96 -4.75
C ARG A 107 6.22 -23.07 -3.28
N ALA A 108 5.60 -22.03 -2.73
CA ALA A 108 5.20 -21.99 -1.34
C ALA A 108 4.17 -23.08 -0.99
N PRO A 109 4.24 -23.68 0.22
CA PRO A 109 3.31 -24.72 0.65
C PRO A 109 1.94 -24.14 1.02
N ASP A 110 0.86 -24.84 0.65
CA ASP A 110 -0.48 -24.56 1.15
C ASP A 110 -0.62 -24.97 2.63
N GLY A 111 -1.66 -24.46 3.29
CA GLY A 111 -1.97 -24.78 4.67
C GLY A 111 -2.64 -23.61 5.39
N TYR A 112 -2.79 -23.75 6.70
CA TYR A 112 -3.25 -22.65 7.54
C TYR A 112 -2.20 -21.54 7.55
N ALA A 113 -2.58 -20.30 7.25
CA ALA A 113 -1.64 -19.20 6.99
C ALA A 113 -0.61 -19.03 8.11
N PHE A 114 -1.03 -19.10 9.38
CA PHE A 114 -0.13 -18.87 10.51
C PHE A 114 0.85 -20.02 10.79
N ASP A 115 0.75 -21.15 10.07
CA ASP A 115 1.70 -22.26 10.13
C ASP A 115 2.70 -22.22 8.95
N VAL A 116 2.49 -21.36 7.96
CA VAL A 116 3.39 -21.23 6.81
C VAL A 116 4.73 -20.70 7.30
N PRO A 117 5.85 -21.43 7.08
CA PRO A 117 7.17 -21.04 7.54
C PRO A 117 7.78 -20.01 6.59
N TYR A 118 7.13 -18.86 6.40
CA TYR A 118 7.50 -17.87 5.37
C TYR A 118 8.92 -17.28 5.49
N ARG A 119 9.61 -17.50 6.62
CA ARG A 119 11.00 -17.10 6.86
C ARG A 119 12.01 -18.20 6.53
N ASP A 120 11.53 -19.39 6.17
CA ASP A 120 12.35 -20.52 5.76
C ASP A 120 12.39 -20.55 4.22
N GLU A 121 13.48 -20.02 3.66
CA GLU A 121 13.69 -19.93 2.21
C GLU A 121 13.76 -21.32 1.55
N GLU A 122 14.20 -22.36 2.26
CA GLU A 122 14.21 -23.72 1.73
C GLU A 122 12.79 -24.28 1.60
N ALA A 123 11.88 -23.90 2.50
CA ALA A 123 10.50 -24.34 2.48
C ALA A 123 9.61 -23.50 1.52
N VAL A 124 9.88 -22.20 1.37
CA VAL A 124 8.97 -21.25 0.70
C VAL A 124 9.57 -20.60 -0.55
N GLY A 125 10.90 -20.52 -0.65
CA GLY A 125 11.59 -19.63 -1.58
C GLY A 125 11.75 -18.20 -1.02
N ASP A 126 12.17 -17.27 -1.87
CA ASP A 126 12.20 -15.85 -1.56
C ASP A 126 10.76 -15.32 -1.52
N VAL A 127 10.23 -15.24 -0.31
CA VAL A 127 8.83 -14.85 -0.09
C VAL A 127 8.50 -13.47 -0.66
N LYS A 128 9.49 -12.57 -0.81
CA LYS A 128 9.25 -11.24 -1.38
C LYS A 128 8.83 -11.34 -2.84
N GLN A 129 9.40 -12.27 -3.61
CA GLN A 129 9.03 -12.49 -5.01
C GLN A 129 7.57 -12.97 -5.17
N ILE A 130 7.09 -13.73 -4.19
CA ILE A 130 5.72 -14.24 -4.14
C ILE A 130 4.76 -13.11 -3.73
N TRP A 131 5.11 -12.35 -2.69
CA TRP A 131 4.27 -11.27 -2.18
C TRP A 131 4.16 -10.08 -3.11
N GLU A 132 5.24 -9.67 -3.79
CA GLU A 132 5.24 -8.47 -4.64
C GLU A 132 4.21 -8.59 -5.78
N LEU A 133 4.17 -9.73 -6.47
CA LEU A 133 3.12 -10.00 -7.46
C LEU A 133 1.72 -9.89 -6.85
N SER A 134 1.56 -10.38 -5.62
CA SER A 134 0.28 -10.35 -4.90
C SER A 134 -0.02 -9.02 -4.21
N ARG A 135 0.82 -7.99 -4.33
CA ARG A 135 0.44 -6.60 -4.00
C ARG A 135 -0.46 -6.00 -5.07
N HIS A 136 -0.53 -6.62 -6.24
CA HIS A 136 -1.39 -6.25 -7.36
C HIS A 136 -1.13 -4.85 -7.94
N HIS A 137 0.09 -4.34 -7.80
CA HIS A 137 0.51 -3.09 -8.42
C HIS A 137 0.46 -3.15 -9.96
N HIS A 138 0.68 -4.33 -10.57
CA HIS A 138 0.47 -4.49 -12.00
C HIS A 138 -1.00 -4.31 -12.41
N LEU A 139 -1.94 -4.66 -11.53
CA LEU A 139 -3.37 -4.50 -11.81
C LEU A 139 -3.80 -3.03 -11.73
N THR A 140 -3.20 -2.24 -10.83
CA THR A 140 -3.45 -0.79 -10.79
C THR A 140 -2.89 -0.09 -12.02
N VAL A 141 -1.75 -0.54 -12.55
CA VAL A 141 -1.18 -0.06 -13.82
C VAL A 141 -2.11 -0.39 -15.00
N LEU A 142 -2.56 -1.65 -15.12
CA LEU A 142 -3.51 -2.05 -16.18
C LEU A 142 -4.85 -1.29 -16.06
N ALA A 143 -5.38 -1.12 -14.85
CA ALA A 143 -6.61 -0.37 -14.63
C ALA A 143 -6.43 1.12 -14.97
N ALA A 144 -5.26 1.72 -14.68
CA ALA A 144 -4.96 3.09 -15.08
C ALA A 144 -4.88 3.22 -16.61
N ALA A 145 -4.27 2.25 -17.30
CA ALA A 145 -4.23 2.21 -18.76
C ALA A 145 -5.64 2.13 -19.36
N TYR A 146 -6.53 1.32 -18.77
CA TYR A 146 -7.95 1.33 -19.13
C TYR A 146 -8.57 2.73 -18.94
N ALA A 147 -8.40 3.34 -17.77
CA ALA A 147 -9.04 4.62 -17.44
C ALA A 147 -8.66 5.75 -18.42
N VAL A 148 -7.43 5.78 -18.93
CA VAL A 148 -6.96 6.84 -19.84
C VAL A 148 -7.18 6.51 -21.32
N THR A 149 -7.35 5.24 -21.70
CA THR A 149 -7.50 4.83 -23.11
C THR A 149 -8.90 4.36 -23.48
N GLY A 150 -9.71 3.93 -22.51
CA GLY A 150 -10.96 3.21 -22.74
C GLY A 150 -10.80 1.79 -23.31
N ASN A 151 -9.57 1.28 -23.44
CA ASN A 151 -9.32 -0.03 -24.06
C ASN A 151 -9.65 -1.17 -23.09
N GLU A 152 -10.78 -1.85 -23.32
CA GLU A 152 -11.33 -2.88 -22.42
C GLU A 152 -10.40 -4.07 -22.19
N ARG A 153 -9.45 -4.37 -23.10
CA ARG A 153 -8.51 -5.50 -22.93
C ARG A 153 -7.74 -5.44 -21.61
N TYR A 154 -7.42 -4.22 -21.14
CA TYR A 154 -6.71 -4.04 -19.88
C TYR A 154 -7.63 -4.33 -18.69
N ALA A 155 -8.89 -3.90 -18.75
CA ALA A 155 -9.89 -4.19 -17.72
C ALA A 155 -10.22 -5.69 -17.63
N GLU A 156 -10.31 -6.35 -18.78
CA GLU A 156 -10.53 -7.80 -18.88
C GLU A 156 -9.37 -8.59 -18.24
N ARG A 157 -8.12 -8.23 -18.52
CA ARG A 157 -6.95 -8.85 -17.88
C ARG A 157 -6.92 -8.62 -16.37
N VAL A 158 -7.31 -7.43 -15.91
CA VAL A 158 -7.45 -7.17 -14.46
C VAL A 158 -8.49 -8.09 -13.84
N ALA A 159 -9.64 -8.25 -14.49
CA ALA A 159 -10.70 -9.14 -14.02
C ALA A 159 -10.27 -10.61 -14.01
N GLU A 160 -9.56 -11.07 -15.03
CA GLU A 160 -8.96 -12.40 -15.14
C GLU A 160 -8.02 -12.68 -13.96
N HIS A 161 -7.04 -11.80 -13.74
CA HIS A 161 -6.06 -11.95 -12.65
C HIS A 161 -6.70 -11.91 -11.27
N LEU A 162 -7.65 -11.00 -11.01
CA LEU A 162 -8.34 -10.96 -9.71
C LEU A 162 -9.15 -12.23 -9.45
N ARG A 163 -9.87 -12.75 -10.45
CA ARG A 163 -10.62 -14.01 -10.32
C ARG A 163 -9.68 -15.19 -10.08
N SER A 164 -8.59 -15.29 -10.85
CA SER A 164 -7.56 -16.33 -10.67
C SER A 164 -6.96 -16.26 -9.26
N TRP A 165 -6.55 -15.08 -8.82
CA TRP A 165 -5.97 -14.88 -7.50
C TRP A 165 -6.97 -15.25 -6.38
N TRP A 166 -8.22 -14.78 -6.46
CA TRP A 166 -9.23 -15.07 -5.45
C TRP A 166 -9.59 -16.55 -5.37
N ALA A 167 -9.59 -17.26 -6.51
CA ALA A 167 -9.83 -18.70 -6.58
C ALA A 167 -8.67 -19.49 -5.95
N ALA A 168 -7.43 -19.08 -6.21
CA ALA A 168 -6.23 -19.74 -5.70
C ALA A 168 -5.93 -19.44 -4.21
N ASN A 169 -6.44 -18.32 -3.68
CA ASN A 169 -6.01 -17.78 -2.37
C ASN A 169 -7.17 -17.62 -1.39
N ALA A 170 -7.69 -18.75 -0.91
CA ALA A 170 -8.76 -18.76 0.08
C ALA A 170 -8.37 -18.04 1.39
N PRO A 171 -9.28 -17.32 2.05
CA PRO A 171 -9.00 -16.62 3.29
C PRO A 171 -8.35 -17.48 4.37
N LEU A 172 -7.35 -16.90 5.06
CA LEU A 172 -6.59 -17.53 6.15
C LEU A 172 -5.77 -18.76 5.74
N ARG A 173 -5.54 -18.96 4.44
CA ARG A 173 -4.69 -20.04 3.92
C ARG A 173 -3.48 -19.49 3.18
N GLY A 174 -2.37 -20.19 3.31
CA GLY A 174 -1.21 -19.92 2.50
C GLY A 174 -0.39 -18.69 2.85
N VAL A 175 0.66 -18.50 2.05
CA VAL A 175 1.69 -17.48 2.24
C VAL A 175 1.14 -16.06 2.12
N HIS A 176 0.05 -15.86 1.36
CA HIS A 176 -0.57 -14.56 1.09
C HIS A 176 -1.42 -13.98 2.23
N TRP A 177 -1.58 -14.73 3.32
CA TRP A 177 -2.40 -14.39 4.49
C TRP A 177 -1.60 -14.29 5.79
N THR A 178 -0.28 -14.13 5.68
CA THR A 178 0.65 -14.18 6.82
C THR A 178 1.14 -12.79 7.27
N SER A 179 1.02 -11.76 6.43
CA SER A 179 1.64 -10.45 6.62
C SER A 179 0.66 -9.29 6.43
N GLY A 180 0.52 -8.43 7.44
CA GLY A 180 -0.46 -7.34 7.44
C GLY A 180 -0.17 -6.25 6.42
N ILE A 181 1.11 -5.87 6.24
CA ILE A 181 1.52 -4.90 5.22
C ILE A 181 1.06 -5.36 3.82
N GLU A 182 1.21 -6.64 3.50
CA GLU A 182 0.81 -7.20 2.21
C GLU A 182 -0.71 -7.12 2.01
N LEU A 183 -1.49 -7.43 3.06
CA LEU A 183 -2.94 -7.33 3.02
C LEU A 183 -3.41 -5.87 2.89
N GLY A 184 -2.74 -4.94 3.58
CA GLY A 184 -3.03 -3.51 3.53
C GLY A 184 -2.79 -2.93 2.13
N ILE A 185 -1.60 -3.16 1.57
CA ILE A 185 -1.26 -2.72 0.21
C ILE A 185 -2.20 -3.34 -0.82
N ARG A 186 -2.47 -4.64 -0.74
CA ARG A 186 -3.40 -5.32 -1.66
C ARG A 186 -4.81 -4.72 -1.62
N LEU A 187 -5.32 -4.38 -0.43
CA LEU A 187 -6.61 -3.71 -0.29
C LEU A 187 -6.60 -2.33 -0.94
N LEU A 188 -5.54 -1.55 -0.75
CA LEU A 188 -5.39 -0.25 -1.40
C LEU A 188 -5.36 -0.40 -2.93
N SER A 189 -4.61 -1.38 -3.46
CA SER A 189 -4.61 -1.71 -4.88
C SER A 189 -6.01 -2.07 -5.38
N TRP A 190 -6.80 -2.86 -4.64
CA TRP A 190 -8.16 -3.21 -5.04
C TRP A 190 -9.12 -2.01 -5.05
N VAL A 191 -8.98 -1.08 -4.10
CA VAL A 191 -9.74 0.18 -4.11
C VAL A 191 -9.45 0.96 -5.39
N TRP A 192 -8.16 1.13 -5.72
CA TRP A 192 -7.75 1.86 -6.91
C TRP A 192 -8.11 1.14 -8.21
N VAL A 193 -8.00 -0.18 -8.27
CA VAL A 193 -8.49 -0.98 -9.40
C VAL A 193 -9.98 -0.72 -9.61
N ARG A 194 -10.83 -0.88 -8.59
CA ARG A 194 -12.28 -0.66 -8.76
C ARG A 194 -12.60 0.77 -9.17
N ARG A 195 -11.88 1.76 -8.63
CA ARG A 195 -11.99 3.18 -8.97
C ARG A 195 -11.65 3.45 -10.44
N LEU A 196 -10.55 2.89 -10.92
CA LEU A 196 -10.05 3.12 -12.28
C LEU A 196 -10.86 2.37 -13.33
N LEU A 197 -11.51 1.25 -12.95
CA LEU A 197 -12.42 0.50 -13.81
C LEU A 197 -13.85 1.04 -13.84
N ASP A 198 -14.13 2.22 -13.28
CA ASP A 198 -15.51 2.71 -13.13
C ASP A 198 -16.32 2.78 -14.43
N GLY A 199 -15.67 3.15 -15.54
CA GLY A 199 -16.31 3.18 -16.85
C GLY A 199 -16.55 1.81 -17.49
N TRP A 200 -16.01 0.72 -16.92
CA TRP A 200 -16.06 -0.60 -17.54
C TRP A 200 -17.34 -1.33 -17.14
N PRO A 201 -18.18 -1.82 -18.09
CA PRO A 201 -19.45 -2.47 -17.77
C PRO A 201 -19.31 -3.68 -16.82
N GLY A 202 -18.16 -4.36 -16.84
CA GLY A 202 -17.89 -5.53 -16.00
C GLY A 202 -17.49 -5.21 -14.54
N ALA A 203 -17.30 -3.94 -14.17
CA ALA A 203 -16.71 -3.57 -12.88
C ALA A 203 -17.59 -3.99 -11.69
N ALA A 204 -18.89 -3.73 -11.74
CA ALA A 204 -19.84 -4.15 -10.69
C ALA A 204 -19.92 -5.68 -10.56
N GLY A 205 -19.96 -6.38 -11.70
CA GLY A 205 -19.94 -7.84 -11.78
C GLY A 205 -18.64 -8.48 -11.28
N LEU A 206 -17.54 -7.73 -11.26
CA LEU A 206 -16.26 -8.18 -10.71
C LEU A 206 -16.19 -8.00 -9.19
N PHE A 207 -16.83 -6.96 -8.64
CA PHE A 207 -16.71 -6.53 -7.25
C PHE A 207 -18.04 -6.61 -6.47
N GLU A 208 -18.91 -5.62 -6.59
CA GLU A 208 -20.13 -5.47 -5.77
C GLU A 208 -21.08 -6.67 -5.87
N ASP A 209 -21.24 -7.21 -7.07
CA ASP A 209 -22.15 -8.33 -7.35
C ASP A 209 -21.45 -9.69 -7.25
N ASN A 210 -20.15 -9.71 -6.91
CA ASN A 210 -19.34 -10.92 -6.85
C ASN A 210 -19.16 -11.39 -5.39
N PRO A 211 -19.80 -12.50 -4.98
CA PRO A 211 -19.70 -12.99 -3.60
C PRO A 211 -18.27 -13.40 -3.21
N VAL A 212 -17.42 -13.77 -4.16
CA VAL A 212 -16.01 -14.10 -3.90
C VAL A 212 -15.24 -12.82 -3.57
N ALA A 213 -15.46 -11.74 -4.33
CA ALA A 213 -14.84 -10.44 -4.07
C ALA A 213 -15.27 -9.88 -2.71
N LEU A 214 -16.57 -9.88 -2.42
CA LEU A 214 -17.12 -9.45 -1.13
C LEU A 214 -16.48 -10.20 0.04
N ARG A 215 -16.40 -11.54 -0.06
CA ARG A 215 -15.76 -12.39 0.94
C ARG A 215 -14.28 -12.04 1.10
N GLN A 216 -13.55 -11.89 0.01
CA GLN A 216 -12.12 -11.59 0.02
C GLN A 216 -11.85 -10.23 0.68
N ILE A 217 -12.55 -9.18 0.24
CA ILE A 217 -12.43 -7.82 0.81
C ILE A 217 -12.75 -7.83 2.31
N TRP A 218 -13.85 -8.49 2.72
CA TRP A 218 -14.21 -8.56 4.14
C TRP A 218 -13.16 -9.29 4.97
N HIS A 219 -12.64 -10.43 4.50
CA HIS A 219 -11.64 -11.19 5.25
C HIS A 219 -10.31 -10.46 5.38
N HIS A 220 -9.88 -9.73 4.35
CA HIS A 220 -8.69 -8.87 4.43
C HIS A 220 -8.89 -7.80 5.51
N GLN A 221 -10.04 -7.11 5.47
CA GLN A 221 -10.37 -6.10 6.49
C GLN A 221 -10.48 -6.69 7.90
N ARG A 222 -11.09 -7.88 8.01
CA ARG A 222 -11.25 -8.58 9.28
C ARG A 222 -9.91 -9.01 9.87
N TRP A 223 -8.97 -9.46 9.03
CA TRP A 223 -7.63 -9.86 9.43
C TRP A 223 -6.85 -8.65 9.96
N LEU A 224 -6.84 -7.53 9.23
CA LEU A 224 -6.13 -6.31 9.63
C LEU A 224 -6.68 -5.75 10.94
N ALA A 225 -8.00 -5.72 11.10
CA ALA A 225 -8.62 -5.31 12.36
C ALA A 225 -8.35 -6.27 13.54
N ALA A 226 -7.93 -7.50 13.28
CA ALA A 226 -7.71 -8.53 14.29
C ALA A 226 -6.25 -8.71 14.71
N PHE A 227 -5.31 -8.41 13.82
CA PHE A 227 -3.87 -8.64 13.98
C PHE A 227 -3.04 -7.40 13.63
N PRO A 228 -3.24 -6.26 14.32
CA PRO A 228 -2.45 -5.07 14.05
C PRO A 228 -0.98 -5.30 14.43
N SER A 229 -0.06 -4.73 13.65
CA SER A 229 1.36 -4.68 13.97
C SER A 229 1.61 -3.94 15.29
N ARG A 230 2.48 -4.51 16.15
CA ARG A 230 2.77 -3.99 17.50
C ARG A 230 4.25 -4.05 17.82
N GLY A 231 4.71 -3.11 18.65
CA GLY A 231 6.07 -3.09 19.19
C GLY A 231 7.11 -2.93 18.07
N SER A 232 8.08 -3.82 18.03
CA SER A 232 9.21 -3.78 17.08
C SER A 232 8.82 -3.90 15.60
N SER A 233 7.60 -4.31 15.26
CA SER A 233 7.10 -4.32 13.87
C SER A 233 6.14 -3.16 13.57
N ALA A 234 5.96 -2.21 14.50
CA ALA A 234 5.02 -1.11 14.34
C ALA A 234 5.68 0.16 13.77
N ASN A 235 6.28 0.01 12.58
CA ASN A 235 6.97 1.05 11.81
C ASN A 235 6.17 1.37 10.52
N ASN A 236 6.82 1.45 9.35
CA ASN A 236 6.13 1.51 8.05
C ASN A 236 5.05 0.41 7.86
N HIS A 237 5.21 -0.77 8.45
CA HIS A 237 4.22 -1.85 8.38
C HIS A 237 2.86 -1.43 8.97
N ALA A 238 2.88 -0.78 10.14
CA ALA A 238 1.66 -0.34 10.79
C ALA A 238 0.99 0.81 10.02
N VAL A 239 1.78 1.66 9.35
CA VAL A 239 1.23 2.69 8.43
C VAL A 239 0.55 2.02 7.24
N ALA A 240 1.18 1.04 6.60
CA ALA A 240 0.62 0.33 5.45
C ALA A 240 -0.67 -0.43 5.79
N GLU A 241 -0.67 -1.15 6.93
CA GLU A 241 -1.86 -1.81 7.46
C GLU A 241 -3.01 -0.83 7.69
N ALA A 242 -2.73 0.30 8.38
CA ALA A 242 -3.74 1.30 8.69
C ALA A 242 -4.24 2.04 7.44
N ALA A 243 -3.34 2.40 6.52
CA ALA A 243 -3.69 3.10 5.27
C ALA A 243 -4.56 2.20 4.38
N GLY A 244 -4.18 0.94 4.17
CA GLY A 244 -4.95 -0.02 3.39
C GLY A 244 -6.32 -0.33 4.00
N GLN A 245 -6.36 -0.56 5.32
CA GLN A 245 -7.61 -0.77 6.05
C GLN A 245 -8.53 0.46 5.95
N PHE A 246 -7.98 1.66 6.10
CA PHE A 246 -8.73 2.90 6.05
C PHE A 246 -9.27 3.16 4.65
N ALA A 247 -8.45 3.04 3.61
CA ALA A 247 -8.84 3.14 2.21
C ALA A 247 -9.98 2.18 1.87
N ALA A 248 -9.82 0.89 2.21
CA ALA A 248 -10.86 -0.11 1.97
C ALA A 248 -12.14 0.17 2.76
N ALA A 249 -12.06 0.62 4.02
CA ALA A 249 -13.26 0.92 4.81
C ALA A 249 -13.97 2.23 4.38
N CYS A 250 -13.26 3.11 3.68
CA CYS A 250 -13.83 4.27 2.99
C CYS A 250 -14.56 3.84 1.71
N ALA A 251 -13.88 3.14 0.80
CA ALA A 251 -14.39 2.84 -0.53
C ALA A 251 -15.31 1.61 -0.58
N PHE A 252 -15.01 0.58 0.23
CA PHE A 252 -15.81 -0.64 0.42
C PHE A 252 -16.56 -0.59 1.75
N GLY A 253 -17.33 0.49 1.94
CA GLY A 253 -18.20 0.74 3.09
C GLY A 253 -19.39 -0.22 3.21
N TRP A 254 -19.29 -1.44 2.69
CA TRP A 254 -20.38 -2.37 2.43
C TRP A 254 -20.77 -3.23 3.63
N PHE A 255 -19.90 -3.33 4.64
CA PHE A 255 -20.09 -4.27 5.74
C PHE A 255 -20.57 -3.56 7.00
N PRO A 256 -21.33 -4.25 7.88
CA PRO A 256 -21.74 -3.68 9.17
C PRO A 256 -20.58 -3.16 10.03
N SER A 257 -19.38 -3.74 9.87
CA SER A 257 -18.17 -3.31 10.59
C SER A 257 -17.39 -2.18 9.92
N SER A 258 -17.70 -1.80 8.68
CA SER A 258 -16.90 -0.84 7.89
C SER A 258 -16.77 0.52 8.59
N ALA A 259 -17.85 1.05 9.17
CA ALA A 259 -17.80 2.34 9.86
C ALA A 259 -16.84 2.34 11.07
N ARG A 260 -16.89 1.28 11.89
CA ARG A 260 -15.97 1.10 13.03
C ARG A 260 -14.54 0.93 12.53
N TRP A 261 -14.33 0.05 11.56
CA TRP A 261 -13.03 -0.22 10.99
C TRP A 261 -12.38 1.02 10.38
N ARG A 262 -13.17 1.86 9.70
CA ARG A 262 -12.72 3.15 9.17
C ARG A 262 -12.27 4.08 10.30
N ALA A 263 -13.08 4.23 11.34
CA ALA A 263 -12.74 5.09 12.48
C ALA A 263 -11.49 4.60 13.22
N ASP A 264 -11.35 3.29 13.42
CA ASP A 264 -10.22 2.68 14.11
C ASP A 264 -8.93 2.81 13.29
N ALA A 265 -9.00 2.54 11.98
CA ALA A 265 -7.88 2.67 11.06
C ALA A 265 -7.43 4.12 10.90
N LEU A 266 -8.34 5.10 10.86
CA LEU A 266 -7.98 6.53 10.84
C LEU A 266 -7.22 6.96 12.10
N ARG A 267 -7.68 6.53 13.28
CA ARG A 267 -6.97 6.81 14.54
C ARG A 267 -5.58 6.17 14.56
N SER A 268 -5.49 4.93 14.08
CA SER A 268 -4.22 4.21 13.98
C SER A 268 -3.27 4.88 12.99
N LEU A 269 -3.76 5.30 11.82
CA LEU A 269 -2.99 5.99 10.80
C LEU A 269 -2.42 7.32 11.32
N ASP A 270 -3.26 8.15 11.96
CA ASP A 270 -2.80 9.42 12.57
C ASP A 270 -1.71 9.18 13.62
N GLN A 271 -1.93 8.21 14.52
CA GLN A 271 -0.94 7.84 15.51
C GLN A 271 0.37 7.37 14.85
N HIS A 272 0.29 6.46 13.87
CA HIS A 272 1.47 5.87 13.26
C HIS A 272 2.26 6.85 12.42
N LEU A 273 1.60 7.70 11.61
CA LEU A 273 2.27 8.77 10.87
C LEU A 273 3.03 9.71 11.82
N ARG A 274 2.40 10.15 12.91
CA ARG A 274 3.08 11.00 13.90
C ARG A 274 4.22 10.30 14.64
N SER A 275 4.07 9.00 14.91
CA SER A 275 5.07 8.23 15.64
C SER A 275 6.22 7.73 14.76
N ASN A 276 6.05 7.72 13.44
CA ASN A 276 7.05 7.30 12.46
C ASN A 276 7.65 8.47 11.68
N THR A 277 7.30 9.70 12.01
CA THR A 277 7.86 10.90 11.37
C THR A 277 8.39 11.87 12.42
N PHE A 278 9.58 12.40 12.18
CA PHE A 278 10.18 13.47 12.98
C PHE A 278 9.40 14.78 12.83
N GLY A 279 9.62 15.72 13.76
CA GLY A 279 8.94 17.01 13.72
C GLY A 279 9.27 17.81 12.45
N SER A 280 10.47 17.60 11.92
CA SER A 280 10.98 18.16 10.67
C SER A 280 10.44 17.50 9.39
N GLY A 281 9.78 16.34 9.49
CA GLY A 281 9.19 15.65 8.35
C GLY A 281 9.97 14.42 7.86
N LEU A 282 11.19 14.17 8.33
CA LEU A 282 11.90 12.94 7.96
C LEU A 282 11.26 11.71 8.61
N ASN A 283 11.23 10.58 7.89
CA ASN A 283 10.76 9.31 8.42
C ASN A 283 11.75 8.81 9.50
N ARG A 284 11.25 8.24 10.59
CA ARG A 284 12.05 7.84 11.76
C ARG A 284 12.90 6.59 11.57
N GLU A 285 12.63 5.82 10.53
CA GLU A 285 13.50 4.71 10.14
C GLU A 285 14.76 5.20 9.42
N LEU A 286 14.82 6.50 9.08
CA LEU A 286 15.95 7.15 8.41
C LEU A 286 16.37 6.39 7.14
N ALA A 287 15.39 5.82 6.46
CA ALA A 287 15.51 5.11 5.20
C ALA A 287 14.71 5.84 4.13
N SER A 288 15.36 6.23 3.04
CA SER A 288 14.73 7.04 1.99
C SER A 288 13.56 6.31 1.34
N GLU A 289 13.70 5.01 1.04
CA GLU A 289 12.62 4.21 0.45
C GLU A 289 11.40 4.10 1.38
N TYR A 290 11.60 3.98 2.70
CA TYR A 290 10.49 3.97 3.66
C TYR A 290 9.83 5.33 3.82
N HIS A 291 10.58 6.43 3.65
CA HIS A 291 9.98 7.76 3.55
C HIS A 291 9.01 7.82 2.35
N GLY A 292 9.44 7.37 1.18
CA GLY A 292 8.61 7.31 -0.04
C GLY A 292 7.36 6.47 0.16
N LEU A 293 7.51 5.25 0.68
CA LEU A 293 6.41 4.33 0.95
C LEU A 293 5.36 4.95 1.89
N VAL A 294 5.80 5.49 3.04
CA VAL A 294 4.92 6.10 4.04
C VAL A 294 4.20 7.33 3.48
N LEU A 295 4.89 8.14 2.67
CA LEU A 295 4.29 9.29 2.01
C LEU A 295 3.21 8.87 1.00
N GLU A 296 3.51 7.91 0.13
CA GLU A 296 2.54 7.35 -0.85
C GLU A 296 1.28 6.82 -0.17
N LEU A 297 1.44 6.00 0.87
CA LEU A 297 0.34 5.42 1.64
C LEU A 297 -0.53 6.49 2.30
N GLY A 298 0.10 7.51 2.90
CA GLY A 298 -0.60 8.61 3.55
C GLY A 298 -1.37 9.49 2.56
N LEU A 299 -0.76 9.82 1.41
CA LEU A 299 -1.40 10.59 0.35
C LEU A 299 -2.61 9.85 -0.24
N ALA A 300 -2.47 8.56 -0.52
CA ALA A 300 -3.58 7.73 -0.99
C ALA A 300 -4.70 7.65 0.06
N ALA A 301 -4.37 7.47 1.35
CA ALA A 301 -5.36 7.47 2.43
C ALA A 301 -6.14 8.79 2.53
N VAL A 302 -5.48 9.95 2.37
CA VAL A 302 -6.16 11.26 2.37
C VAL A 302 -7.09 11.40 1.16
N ALA A 303 -6.68 10.95 -0.03
CA ALA A 303 -7.53 10.95 -1.21
C ALA A 303 -8.81 10.11 -0.99
N GLU A 304 -8.69 8.95 -0.37
CA GLU A 304 -9.84 8.10 -0.04
C GLU A 304 -10.75 8.74 1.01
N ALA A 305 -10.19 9.41 2.02
CA ALA A 305 -10.99 10.12 3.01
C ALA A 305 -11.81 11.25 2.38
N ASP A 306 -11.17 12.06 1.53
CA ASP A 306 -11.83 13.20 0.88
C ASP A 306 -12.93 12.74 -0.06
N THR A 307 -12.66 11.70 -0.86
CA THR A 307 -13.67 11.07 -1.72
C THR A 307 -14.86 10.57 -0.90
N ALA A 308 -14.61 9.94 0.25
CA ALA A 308 -15.65 9.39 1.11
C ALA A 308 -16.33 10.42 2.02
N GLY A 309 -15.94 11.71 1.96
CA GLY A 309 -16.52 12.73 2.84
C GLY A 309 -16.07 12.62 4.30
N VAL A 310 -15.01 11.88 4.60
CA VAL A 310 -14.56 11.58 5.97
C VAL A 310 -13.59 12.66 6.46
N PRO A 311 -13.89 13.36 7.57
CA PRO A 311 -12.97 14.33 8.14
C PRO A 311 -11.68 13.65 8.64
N VAL A 312 -10.54 14.12 8.15
CA VAL A 312 -9.21 13.64 8.58
C VAL A 312 -8.67 14.59 9.66
N PRO A 313 -8.04 14.08 10.74
CA PRO A 313 -7.32 14.93 11.70
C PRO A 313 -6.30 15.84 11.00
N ALA A 314 -6.25 17.12 11.38
CA ALA A 314 -5.32 18.09 10.78
C ALA A 314 -3.85 17.64 10.88
N THR A 315 -3.52 16.85 11.89
CA THR A 315 -2.20 16.26 12.11
C THR A 315 -1.75 15.34 10.98
N VAL A 316 -2.65 14.58 10.34
CA VAL A 316 -2.30 13.71 9.21
C VAL A 316 -1.77 14.55 8.05
N ARG A 317 -2.55 15.56 7.60
CA ARG A 317 -2.15 16.45 6.51
C ARG A 317 -0.87 17.22 6.84
N LEU A 318 -0.74 17.66 8.10
CA LEU A 318 0.46 18.35 8.57
C LEU A 318 1.72 17.46 8.47
N VAL A 319 1.62 16.19 8.85
CA VAL A 319 2.74 15.24 8.74
C VAL A 319 3.11 15.04 7.27
N LEU A 320 2.14 14.81 6.38
CA LEU A 320 2.41 14.58 4.95
C LEU A 320 3.00 15.82 4.25
N LEU A 321 2.52 17.02 4.60
CA LEU A 321 3.12 18.28 4.16
C LEU A 321 4.59 18.37 4.58
N ARG A 322 4.89 18.09 5.85
CA ARG A 322 6.27 18.13 6.36
C ARG A 322 7.15 17.07 5.74
N MET A 323 6.62 15.87 5.51
CA MET A 323 7.34 14.81 4.78
C MET A 323 7.70 15.28 3.38
N THR A 324 6.77 15.92 2.68
CA THR A 324 7.00 16.48 1.35
C THR A 324 8.06 17.59 1.37
N ASP A 325 7.98 18.54 2.32
CA ASP A 325 9.01 19.57 2.51
C ASP A 325 10.39 18.95 2.79
N ALA A 326 10.43 17.92 3.64
CA ALA A 326 11.67 17.22 3.96
C ALA A 326 12.23 16.49 2.73
N LEU A 327 11.40 15.82 1.93
CA LEU A 327 11.81 15.20 0.67
C LEU A 327 12.43 16.24 -0.27
N ALA A 328 11.75 17.37 -0.49
CA ALA A 328 12.23 18.45 -1.35
C ALA A 328 13.60 18.99 -0.91
N ALA A 329 13.88 18.97 0.39
CA ALA A 329 15.12 19.45 0.96
C ALA A 329 16.29 18.46 0.82
N VAL A 330 16.04 17.16 0.67
CA VAL A 330 17.08 16.12 0.76
C VAL A 330 17.40 15.46 -0.58
N VAL A 331 16.59 15.72 -1.60
CA VAL A 331 16.90 15.26 -2.96
C VAL A 331 18.10 15.99 -3.57
N ASP A 332 18.87 15.28 -4.39
CA ASP A 332 19.96 15.84 -5.19
C ASP A 332 19.44 16.65 -6.40
N ASP A 333 20.36 17.08 -7.27
CA ASP A 333 20.07 17.80 -8.52
C ASP A 333 19.34 16.94 -9.56
N ARG A 334 19.26 15.62 -9.36
CA ARG A 334 18.50 14.65 -10.15
C ARG A 334 17.20 14.22 -9.47
N LEU A 335 16.77 14.94 -8.43
CA LEU A 335 15.57 14.68 -7.64
C LEU A 335 15.60 13.37 -6.84
N ARG A 336 16.79 12.80 -6.58
CA ARG A 336 16.93 11.54 -5.85
C ARG A 336 17.37 11.79 -4.40
N PRO A 337 16.69 11.23 -3.40
CA PRO A 337 17.17 11.31 -2.03
C PRO A 337 18.46 10.50 -1.84
N PRO A 338 19.23 10.74 -0.76
CA PRO A 338 20.38 9.91 -0.45
C PRO A 338 19.96 8.44 -0.32
N ARG A 339 20.81 7.51 -0.79
CA ARG A 339 20.61 6.07 -0.61
C ARG A 339 20.97 5.65 0.82
N GLN A 340 20.19 6.14 1.77
CA GLN A 340 20.36 5.92 3.20
C GLN A 340 19.31 4.92 3.71
N GLY A 341 19.73 4.06 4.65
CA GLY A 341 18.89 3.07 5.31
C GLY A 341 18.59 1.84 4.46
N ASP A 342 17.69 1.00 4.96
CA ASP A 342 17.24 -0.21 4.27
C ASP A 342 16.26 0.12 3.14
N ALA A 343 16.27 -0.72 2.11
CA ALA A 343 15.41 -0.57 0.94
C ALA A 343 14.83 -1.93 0.56
N ASP A 344 13.50 -1.98 0.41
CA ASP A 344 12.73 -3.16 0.03
C ASP A 344 11.89 -2.92 -1.24
N ASP A 345 12.25 -1.91 -2.06
CA ASP A 345 11.51 -1.42 -3.24
C ASP A 345 9.99 -1.27 -3.00
N GLY A 346 9.60 -0.95 -1.76
CA GLY A 346 8.21 -0.88 -1.35
C GLY A 346 7.50 0.36 -1.90
N HIS A 347 6.37 0.14 -2.56
CA HIS A 347 5.46 1.18 -3.04
C HIS A 347 4.11 1.12 -2.34
N GLY A 348 3.52 2.28 -2.09
CA GLY A 348 2.15 2.37 -1.54
C GLY A 348 1.08 2.22 -2.62
N LEU A 349 1.30 2.81 -3.79
CA LEU A 349 0.40 2.78 -4.94
C LEU A 349 1.22 3.01 -6.22
N VAL A 350 1.00 2.18 -7.23
CA VAL A 350 1.64 2.30 -8.54
C VAL A 350 0.58 2.44 -9.63
N VAL A 351 0.55 3.60 -10.29
CA VAL A 351 -0.34 3.88 -11.44
C VAL A 351 0.42 4.41 -12.65
N ASP A 352 1.75 4.53 -12.51
CA ASP A 352 2.65 5.08 -13.51
C ASP A 352 3.29 3.95 -14.33
N GLY A 353 3.72 4.27 -15.56
CA GLY A 353 4.55 3.36 -16.35
C GLY A 353 6.04 3.47 -16.00
N ALA A 354 6.80 2.46 -16.45
CA ALA A 354 8.25 2.42 -16.29
C ALA A 354 8.93 3.70 -16.83
N GLY A 355 10.01 4.11 -16.17
CA GLY A 355 10.74 5.35 -16.49
C GLY A 355 10.14 6.63 -15.89
N THR A 356 9.05 6.53 -15.12
CA THR A 356 8.54 7.65 -14.31
C THR A 356 9.36 7.76 -13.02
N ASP A 357 9.93 8.94 -12.74
CA ASP A 357 10.72 9.14 -11.52
C ASP A 357 9.79 9.28 -10.30
N ARG A 358 9.91 8.31 -9.38
CA ARG A 358 9.07 8.21 -8.18
C ARG A 358 9.12 9.47 -7.32
N TRP A 359 10.32 10.01 -7.11
CA TRP A 359 10.56 11.12 -6.18
C TRP A 359 10.09 12.43 -6.78
N ALA A 360 10.37 12.64 -8.07
CA ALA A 360 9.80 13.74 -8.85
C ALA A 360 8.26 13.71 -8.80
N SER A 361 7.65 12.54 -8.99
CA SER A 361 6.19 12.40 -8.91
C SER A 361 5.64 12.73 -7.52
N LEU A 362 6.32 12.31 -6.45
CA LEU A 362 5.92 12.66 -5.08
C LEU A 362 6.04 14.16 -4.80
N LEU A 363 7.07 14.83 -5.32
CA LEU A 363 7.23 16.28 -5.22
C LEU A 363 6.17 17.03 -6.03
N ALA A 364 5.85 16.57 -7.24
CA ALA A 364 4.79 17.13 -8.07
C ALA A 364 3.41 16.98 -7.41
N THR A 365 3.12 15.79 -6.84
CA THR A 365 1.92 15.56 -6.04
C THR A 365 1.91 16.48 -4.82
N GLY A 366 3.04 16.60 -4.12
CA GLY A 366 3.22 17.50 -3.00
C GLY A 366 2.94 18.97 -3.32
N ASP A 367 3.40 19.44 -4.48
CA ASP A 367 3.14 20.80 -4.97
C ASP A 367 1.64 20.99 -5.25
N ALA A 368 1.02 20.07 -5.98
CA ALA A 368 -0.41 20.12 -6.29
C ALA A 368 -1.29 20.16 -5.02
N LEU A 369 -0.88 19.49 -3.94
CA LEU A 369 -1.68 19.36 -2.71
C LEU A 369 -1.38 20.42 -1.65
N PHE A 370 -0.11 20.81 -1.50
CA PHE A 370 0.35 21.66 -0.40
C PHE A 370 1.01 22.97 -0.86
N GLY A 371 1.27 23.12 -2.16
CA GLY A 371 2.02 24.21 -2.77
C GLY A 371 3.52 24.09 -2.55
N ARG A 372 4.31 24.28 -3.60
CA ARG A 372 5.78 24.34 -3.53
C ARG A 372 6.27 25.58 -2.79
N LEU A 373 7.46 25.46 -2.18
CA LEU A 373 8.20 26.61 -1.66
C LEU A 373 9.20 27.10 -2.73
N GLY A 374 9.62 28.36 -2.63
CA GLY A 374 10.55 28.96 -3.61
C GLY A 374 11.91 28.26 -3.71
N TRP A 375 12.31 27.52 -2.68
CA TRP A 375 13.57 26.76 -2.65
C TRP A 375 13.42 25.28 -3.04
N TRP A 376 12.18 24.79 -3.23
CA TRP A 376 12.00 23.42 -3.72
C TRP A 376 12.67 23.26 -5.09
N PRO A 377 13.23 22.08 -5.40
CA PRO A 377 13.78 21.85 -6.71
C PRO A 377 12.69 21.94 -7.79
N GLU A 378 13.10 22.24 -9.02
CA GLU A 378 12.19 22.21 -10.16
C GLU A 378 11.89 20.76 -10.54
N VAL A 379 10.61 20.47 -10.79
CA VAL A 379 10.17 19.15 -11.25
C VAL A 379 9.61 19.31 -12.65
N THR A 380 10.28 18.71 -13.63
CA THR A 380 9.91 18.78 -15.06
C THR A 380 9.31 17.48 -15.57
N GLY A 381 9.42 16.39 -14.80
CA GLY A 381 8.84 15.10 -15.14
C GLY A 381 7.32 15.13 -15.10
N THR A 382 6.69 14.37 -16.00
CA THR A 382 5.25 14.11 -15.99
C THR A 382 4.96 12.75 -15.38
N ASP A 383 3.76 12.56 -14.84
CA ASP A 383 3.35 11.28 -14.26
C ASP A 383 1.82 11.12 -14.36
N VAL A 384 1.33 9.94 -13.98
CA VAL A 384 -0.10 9.59 -13.91
C VAL A 384 -0.64 9.86 -12.51
N ARG A 385 0.16 9.58 -11.49
CA ARG A 385 -0.22 9.68 -10.07
C ARG A 385 -0.72 11.06 -9.65
N THR A 386 0.04 12.11 -9.96
CA THR A 386 -0.20 13.49 -9.54
C THR A 386 -1.58 14.00 -9.98
N PRO A 387 -1.95 13.98 -11.27
CA PRO A 387 -3.28 14.45 -11.68
C PRO A 387 -4.42 13.59 -11.09
N LEU A 388 -4.23 12.26 -10.97
CA LEU A 388 -5.27 11.40 -10.40
C LEU A 388 -5.48 11.63 -8.90
N LEU A 389 -4.40 11.75 -8.11
CA LEU A 389 -4.50 12.05 -6.68
C LEU A 389 -5.00 13.47 -6.43
N ALA A 390 -4.49 14.46 -7.17
CA ALA A 390 -4.89 15.86 -7.01
C ALA A 390 -6.38 16.07 -7.28
N ALA A 391 -6.96 15.31 -8.23
CA ALA A 391 -8.40 15.36 -8.49
C ALA A 391 -9.26 14.88 -7.31
N LEU A 392 -8.73 14.01 -6.44
CA LEU A 392 -9.46 13.41 -5.32
C LEU A 392 -9.33 14.18 -4.00
N VAL A 393 -8.24 14.91 -3.82
CA VAL A 393 -7.92 15.57 -2.56
C VAL A 393 -8.51 16.97 -2.53
N ARG A 394 -9.22 17.30 -1.45
CA ARG A 394 -9.72 18.65 -1.21
C ARG A 394 -8.58 19.55 -0.75
N HIS A 395 -8.37 20.67 -1.46
CA HIS A 395 -7.35 21.66 -1.11
C HIS A 395 -7.62 22.27 0.26
N THR A 396 -6.94 21.74 1.28
CA THR A 396 -6.91 22.25 2.64
C THR A 396 -5.46 22.21 3.10
N ALA A 397 -4.69 23.22 2.69
CA ALA A 397 -3.33 23.39 3.17
C ALA A 397 -3.38 23.71 4.68
N PRO A 398 -2.67 22.93 5.53
CA PRO A 398 -2.54 23.27 6.94
C PRO A 398 -1.95 24.68 7.11
N ALA A 399 -2.58 25.51 7.94
CA ALA A 399 -2.02 26.80 8.32
C ALA A 399 -0.84 26.58 9.28
N VAL A 400 0.35 26.41 8.73
CA VAL A 400 1.60 26.19 9.49
C VAL A 400 2.75 26.96 8.87
N ALA A 401 3.66 27.46 9.70
CA ALA A 401 4.92 28.02 9.23
C ALA A 401 5.78 26.90 8.61
N ARG A 402 6.22 27.14 7.37
CA ARG A 402 7.13 26.25 6.62
C ARG A 402 8.51 26.90 6.53
N PRO A 403 9.59 26.12 6.30
CA PRO A 403 10.94 26.68 6.19
C PRO A 403 11.06 27.73 5.09
N ALA A 404 11.60 28.90 5.41
CA ALA A 404 11.78 29.99 4.45
C ALA A 404 12.91 29.72 3.42
N SER A 405 13.87 28.86 3.78
CA SER A 405 14.96 28.39 2.93
C SER A 405 15.10 26.88 3.03
N ARG A 406 15.80 26.26 2.06
CA ARG A 406 16.09 24.83 2.06
C ARG A 406 16.86 24.47 3.35
N PRO A 407 16.30 23.61 4.23
CA PRO A 407 17.02 23.15 5.41
C PRO A 407 18.30 22.41 5.04
N ALA A 408 19.41 22.79 5.64
CA ALA A 408 20.70 22.10 5.53
C ALA A 408 20.99 21.22 6.76
N HIS A 409 20.08 21.15 7.73
CA HIS A 409 20.23 20.34 8.92
C HIS A 409 18.87 19.99 9.54
N PHE A 410 18.67 18.72 9.85
CA PHE A 410 17.50 18.14 10.49
C PHE A 410 17.90 17.65 11.88
N ALA A 411 17.96 18.56 12.86
CA ALA A 411 18.51 18.27 14.19
C ALA A 411 17.78 17.14 14.94
N ASP A 412 16.47 17.00 14.76
CA ASP A 412 15.67 15.94 15.38
C ASP A 412 15.90 14.56 14.73
N ALA A 413 16.37 14.53 13.48
CA ALA A 413 16.70 13.33 12.73
C ALA A 413 18.22 13.02 12.70
N GLY A 414 19.06 13.95 13.15
CA GLY A 414 20.52 13.82 13.11
C GLY A 414 21.10 13.80 11.69
N MET A 415 20.45 14.44 10.72
CA MET A 415 20.85 14.46 9.30
C MET A 415 21.28 15.86 8.87
N THR A 416 22.32 15.97 8.05
CA THR A 416 22.90 17.24 7.57
C THR A 416 23.17 17.15 6.09
#